data_AF-A0A9E0XXJ8-F1
#
_entry.id   AF-A0A9E0XXJ8-F1
#
_cell.length_a   1.000
_cell.length_b   1.000
_cell.length_c   1.000
_cell.angle_alpha   90.00
_cell.angle_beta   90.00
_cell.angle_gamma   90.00
#
_symmetry.space_group_name_H-M   'P 1'
#
loop_
_entity.id
_entity.type
_entity.pdbx_description
1 polymer ?
#
loop_
_entity_poly.entity_id
_entity_poly.type
_entity_poly.pdbx_seq_one_letter_code
_entity_poly.pdbx_strand_id
1 'polypeptide(L)'
;MKTVHDYLRARLLQQAGIFEPVEPAPSLAVIARMQSCPRFEEYRKNRMIMGYFRYGSLQSQIGRAKYDNVGSIEKRLSIYRSDHNREHLVDIANLAMVEFVTHPNYPFRPSDDGVHAARKK
;
A
#
# COMPACT_ATOMS: atom_id res chain seq x y z
N MET A 1 -16.61 -29.92 -15.97
CA MET A 1 -16.53 -29.66 -17.42
C MET A 1 -17.87 -29.07 -17.84
N LYS A 2 -17.92 -27.96 -18.56
CA LYS A 2 -19.20 -27.35 -18.97
C LYS A 2 -19.86 -28.24 -20.03
N THR A 3 -21.16 -28.50 -19.88
CA THR A 3 -21.95 -29.29 -20.82
C THR A 3 -22.41 -28.42 -22.00
N VAL A 4 -22.86 -29.04 -23.09
CA VAL A 4 -23.45 -28.34 -24.24
C VAL A 4 -24.64 -27.46 -23.81
N HIS A 5 -25.45 -27.96 -22.87
CA HIS A 5 -26.54 -27.20 -22.26
C HIS A 5 -26.05 -25.91 -21.60
N ASP A 6 -24.94 -25.95 -20.86
CA ASP A 6 -24.39 -24.77 -20.18
C ASP A 6 -23.94 -23.70 -21.17
N TYR A 7 -23.35 -24.10 -22.30
CA TYR A 7 -22.94 -23.19 -23.36
C TYR A 7 -24.14 -22.54 -24.08
N LEU A 8 -25.17 -23.33 -24.39
CA LEU A 8 -26.40 -22.82 -25.01
C LEU A 8 -27.13 -21.85 -24.08
N ARG A 9 -27.27 -22.21 -22.80
CA ARG A 9 -27.88 -21.36 -21.78
C ARG A 9 -27.15 -20.03 -21.65
N ALA A 10 -25.82 -20.05 -21.53
CA ALA A 10 -25.02 -18.83 -21.40
C ALA A 10 -25.16 -17.89 -22.62
N ARG A 11 -25.19 -18.45 -23.84
CA ARG A 11 -25.38 -17.66 -25.07
C ARG A 11 -26.77 -17.04 -25.16
N LEU A 12 -27.81 -17.80 -24.82
CA LEU A 12 -29.20 -17.31 -24.84
C LEU A 12 -29.42 -16.21 -23.79
N LEU A 13 -28.88 -16.38 -22.58
CA LEU A 13 -28.93 -15.36 -21.54
C LEU A 13 -28.21 -14.08 -21.98
N GLN A 14 -27.02 -14.20 -22.56
CA GLN A 14 -26.27 -13.06 -23.09
C GLN A 14 -27.02 -12.33 -24.23
N GLN A 15 -27.61 -13.07 -25.19
CA GLN A 15 -28.41 -12.46 -26.28
C GLN A 15 -29.68 -11.79 -25.77
N ALA A 16 -30.28 -12.32 -24.70
CA ALA A 16 -31.44 -11.72 -24.05
C ALA A 16 -31.09 -10.53 -23.13
N GLY A 17 -29.81 -10.16 -23.00
CA GLY A 17 -29.34 -9.13 -22.07
C GLY A 17 -29.46 -9.53 -20.59
N ILE A 18 -29.67 -10.82 -20.31
CA ILE A 18 -29.75 -11.38 -18.96
C ILE A 18 -28.34 -11.79 -18.57
N PHE A 19 -27.69 -10.95 -17.77
CA PHE A 19 -26.42 -11.29 -17.14
C PHE A 19 -26.72 -11.99 -15.82
N GLU A 20 -26.00 -13.08 -15.51
CA GLU A 20 -26.06 -13.64 -14.16
C GLU A 20 -25.71 -12.53 -13.16
N PRO A 21 -26.50 -12.37 -12.07
CA PRO A 21 -26.20 -11.35 -11.07
C PRO A 21 -24.81 -11.63 -10.52
N VAL A 22 -23.88 -10.73 -10.80
CA VAL A 22 -22.55 -10.75 -10.19
C VAL A 22 -22.76 -10.47 -8.70
N GLU A 23 -22.12 -11.24 -7.83
CA GLU A 23 -22.14 -10.93 -6.40
C GLU A 23 -21.68 -9.48 -6.21
N PRO A 24 -22.43 -8.66 -5.45
CA PRO A 24 -22.04 -7.28 -5.22
C PRO A 24 -20.66 -7.25 -4.57
N ALA A 25 -19.85 -6.25 -4.96
CA ALA A 25 -18.55 -6.06 -4.32
C ALA A 25 -18.73 -5.98 -2.79
N PRO A 26 -17.77 -6.51 -2.01
CA PRO A 26 -17.80 -6.36 -0.55
C PRO A 26 -17.85 -4.88 -0.16
N SER A 27 -18.39 -4.58 1.02
CA SER A 27 -18.42 -3.20 1.51
C SER A 27 -17.00 -2.62 1.63
N LEU A 28 -16.87 -1.29 1.54
CA LEU A 28 -15.58 -0.61 1.66
C LEU A 28 -14.83 -0.99 2.94
N ALA A 29 -15.55 -1.22 4.05
CA ALA A 29 -14.97 -1.67 5.31
C ALA A 29 -14.37 -3.08 5.22
N VAL A 30 -15.03 -4.00 4.49
CA VAL A 30 -14.51 -5.34 4.24
C VAL A 30 -13.29 -5.26 3.33
N ILE A 31 -13.35 -4.47 2.26
CA ILE A 31 -12.21 -4.26 1.35
C ILE A 31 -11.01 -3.69 2.11
N ALA A 32 -11.20 -2.63 2.91
CA ALA A 32 -10.13 -2.03 3.70
C ALA A 32 -9.47 -3.03 4.66
N ARG A 33 -10.25 -3.92 5.28
CA ARG A 33 -9.73 -4.99 6.15
C ARG A 33 -8.96 -6.05 5.35
N MET A 34 -9.43 -6.42 4.17
CA MET A 34 -8.73 -7.38 3.31
C MET A 34 -7.38 -6.85 2.80
N GLN A 35 -7.28 -5.52 2.62
CA GLN A 35 -6.06 -4.85 2.16
C GLN A 35 -5.12 -4.41 3.29
N SER A 36 -5.48 -4.62 4.55
CA SER A 36 -4.67 -4.19 5.70
C SER A 36 -3.83 -5.33 6.28
N CYS A 37 -2.72 -4.96 6.92
CA CYS A 37 -1.89 -5.87 7.69
C CYS A 37 -1.76 -5.31 9.12
N PRO A 38 -2.64 -5.70 10.06
CA PRO A 38 -2.71 -5.09 11.39
C PRO A 38 -1.37 -5.11 12.15
N ARG A 39 -0.62 -6.21 12.05
CA ARG A 39 0.69 -6.37 12.68
C ARG A 39 1.74 -5.39 12.13
N PHE A 40 1.73 -5.14 10.82
CA PHE A 40 2.64 -4.16 10.22
C PHE A 40 2.32 -2.73 10.69
N GLU A 41 1.03 -2.39 10.72
CA GLU A 41 0.59 -1.08 11.22
C GLU A 41 0.93 -0.87 12.70
N GLU A 42 0.76 -1.92 13.52
CA GLU A 42 1.15 -1.91 14.93
C GLU A 42 2.65 -1.65 15.08
N TYR A 43 3.50 -2.38 14.36
CA TYR A 43 4.96 -2.19 14.43
C TYR A 43 5.38 -0.78 14.00
N ARG A 44 4.75 -0.22 12.96
CA ARG A 44 4.98 1.16 12.55
C ARG A 44 4.63 2.14 13.66
N LYS A 45 3.44 2.01 14.25
CA LYS A 45 2.96 2.86 15.35
C LYS A 45 3.91 2.79 16.56
N ASN A 46 4.26 1.60 17.00
CA ASN A 46 5.16 1.38 18.14
C ASN A 46 6.53 2.05 17.91
N ARG A 47 7.08 1.95 16.70
CA ARG A 47 8.34 2.60 16.35
C ARG A 47 8.25 4.13 16.30
N MET A 48 7.13 4.68 15.84
CA MET A 48 6.90 6.14 15.88
C MET A 48 6.80 6.65 17.32
N ILE A 49 6.14 5.91 18.22
CA ILE A 49 6.11 6.21 19.66
C ILE A 49 7.53 6.20 20.24
N MET A 50 8.34 5.19 19.91
CA MET A 50 9.74 5.18 20.33
C MET A 50 10.56 6.32 19.71
N GLY A 51 10.22 6.75 18.49
CA GLY A 51 10.79 7.92 17.83
C GLY A 51 10.52 9.21 18.60
N TYR A 52 9.33 9.37 19.19
CA TYR A 52 8.98 10.51 20.03
C TYR A 52 9.96 10.67 21.20
N PHE A 53 10.25 9.58 21.92
CA PHE A 53 11.17 9.62 23.05
C PHE A 53 12.63 9.92 22.64
N ARG A 54 13.02 9.63 21.40
CA ARG A 54 14.37 9.89 20.88
C ARG A 54 14.55 11.27 20.27
N TYR A 55 13.53 11.77 19.57
CA TYR A 55 13.67 12.93 18.68
C TYR A 55 12.60 14.01 18.87
N GLY A 56 11.66 13.80 19.80
CA GLY A 56 10.52 14.69 20.02
C GLY A 56 9.35 14.42 19.06
N SER A 57 8.34 15.29 19.11
CA SER A 57 7.13 15.14 18.29
C SER A 57 7.42 15.30 16.80
N LEU A 58 6.69 14.55 15.97
CA LEU A 58 6.75 14.69 14.51
C LEU A 58 6.41 16.13 14.07
N GLN A 59 5.49 16.79 14.77
CA GLN A 59 5.11 18.18 14.54
C GLN A 59 6.30 19.14 14.69
N SER A 60 7.20 18.89 15.65
CA SER A 60 8.38 19.73 15.86
C SER A 60 9.40 19.63 14.71
N GLN A 61 9.25 18.63 13.85
CA GLN A 61 10.13 18.34 12.71
C GLN A 61 9.55 18.87 11.38
N ILE A 62 8.29 19.30 11.35
CA ILE A 62 7.64 19.83 10.13
C ILE A 62 8.40 21.08 9.63
N GLY A 63 8.79 21.08 8.35
CA GLY A 63 9.57 22.16 7.75
C GLY A 63 11.02 22.23 8.24
N ARG A 64 11.44 21.26 9.06
CA ARG A 64 12.80 21.16 9.63
C ARG A 64 13.38 19.81 9.23
N ALA A 65 13.74 19.70 7.96
CA ALA A 65 14.44 18.53 7.43
C ALA A 65 15.86 18.46 8.02
N LYS A 66 15.97 17.87 9.22
CA LYS A 66 17.24 17.72 9.93
C LYS A 66 18.02 16.47 9.49
N TYR A 67 17.34 15.51 8.90
CA TYR A 67 17.88 14.18 8.59
C TYR A 67 17.61 13.80 7.14
N ASP A 68 18.55 13.08 6.55
CA ASP A 68 18.41 12.48 5.22
C ASP A 68 17.57 11.19 5.31
N ASN A 69 16.25 11.35 5.20
CA ASN A 69 15.32 10.23 5.24
C ASN A 69 15.41 9.38 3.96
N VAL A 70 15.62 10.00 2.79
CA VAL A 70 15.69 9.30 1.50
C VAL A 70 16.91 8.39 1.46
N GLY A 71 18.11 8.89 1.80
CA GLY A 71 19.31 8.05 1.90
C GLY A 71 19.18 6.96 2.97
N SER A 72 18.46 7.25 4.07
CA SER A 72 18.14 6.25 5.09
C SER A 72 17.21 5.14 4.60
N ILE A 73 16.30 5.44 3.67
CA ILE A 73 15.43 4.47 2.98
C ILE A 73 16.25 3.60 2.04
N GLU A 74 17.09 4.21 1.19
CA GLU A 74 17.94 3.48 0.24
C GLU A 74 18.85 2.47 0.95
N LYS A 75 19.50 2.90 2.04
CA LYS A 75 20.35 2.03 2.86
C LYS A 75 19.57 0.83 3.42
N ARG A 76 18.39 1.06 4.00
CA ARG A 76 17.57 -0.03 4.57
C ARG A 76 17.04 -0.97 3.51
N LEU A 77 16.69 -0.46 2.33
CA LEU A 77 16.28 -1.30 1.22
C LEU A 77 17.43 -2.19 0.76
N SER A 78 18.66 -1.66 0.72
CA SER A 78 19.85 -2.45 0.42
C SER A 78 20.06 -3.56 1.46
N ILE A 79 19.94 -3.27 2.75
CA ILE A 79 20.11 -4.27 3.81
C ILE A 79 19.00 -5.32 3.73
N TYR A 80 17.75 -4.92 3.53
CA TYR A 80 16.62 -5.84 3.36
C TYR A 80 16.83 -6.82 2.21
N ARG A 81 17.43 -6.37 1.09
CA ARG A 81 17.77 -7.24 -0.03
C ARG A 81 18.80 -8.31 0.34
N SER A 82 19.66 -8.03 1.33
CA SER A 82 20.67 -8.99 1.80
C SER A 82 20.18 -9.94 2.89
N ASP A 83 19.39 -9.46 3.86
CA ASP A 83 19.05 -10.22 5.07
C ASP A 83 17.57 -10.65 5.14
N HIS A 84 16.72 -10.10 4.28
CA HIS A 84 15.27 -10.27 4.28
C HIS A 84 14.58 -9.97 5.61
N ASN A 85 15.22 -9.20 6.50
CA ASN A 85 14.64 -8.82 7.77
C ASN A 85 13.54 -7.77 7.54
N ARG A 86 12.29 -8.15 7.84
CA ARG A 86 11.11 -7.31 7.64
C ARG A 86 11.10 -6.05 8.50
N GLU A 87 11.94 -5.96 9.53
CA GLU A 87 12.15 -4.72 10.29
C GLU A 87 12.49 -3.53 9.37
N HIS A 88 13.33 -3.76 8.36
CA HIS A 88 13.73 -2.72 7.41
C HIS A 88 12.54 -2.15 6.64
N LEU A 89 11.54 -2.98 6.32
CA LEU A 89 10.32 -2.54 5.64
C LEU A 89 9.45 -1.65 6.54
N VAL A 90 9.37 -1.98 7.84
CA VAL A 90 8.66 -1.16 8.82
C VAL A 90 9.34 0.21 8.96
N ASP A 91 10.66 0.22 9.04
CA ASP A 91 11.45 1.45 9.12
C ASP A 91 11.34 2.29 7.85
N ILE A 92 11.44 1.68 6.67
CA ILE A 92 11.27 2.39 5.38
C ILE A 92 9.91 3.07 5.32
N ALA A 93 8.83 2.38 5.72
CA ALA A 93 7.50 2.99 5.71
C ALA A 93 7.37 4.14 6.70
N ASN A 94 8.01 4.04 7.88
CA ASN A 94 8.04 5.15 8.83
C ASN A 94 8.90 6.32 8.33
N LEU A 95 10.05 6.06 7.72
CA LEU A 95 10.89 7.10 7.10
C LEU A 95 10.17 7.80 5.95
N ALA A 96 9.44 7.06 5.12
CA ALA A 96 8.62 7.63 4.05
C ALA A 96 7.50 8.53 4.61
N MET A 97 6.87 8.11 5.71
CA MET A 97 5.87 8.93 6.39
C MET A 97 6.48 10.19 7.00
N VAL A 98 7.65 10.08 7.63
CA VAL A 98 8.38 11.25 8.18
C VAL A 98 8.74 12.20 7.04
N GLU A 99 9.34 11.69 5.96
CA GLU A 99 9.73 12.48 4.78
C GLU A 99 8.55 13.25 4.18
N PHE A 100 7.41 12.58 4.04
CA PHE A 100 6.17 13.19 3.55
C PHE A 100 5.70 14.34 4.45
N VAL A 101 5.76 14.17 5.77
CA VAL A 101 5.28 15.17 6.74
C VAL A 101 6.27 16.31 6.93
N THR A 102 7.59 16.05 6.84
CA THR A 102 8.61 17.09 7.03
C THR A 102 8.71 18.05 5.85
N HIS A 103 8.23 17.64 4.66
CA HIS A 103 8.24 18.43 3.44
C HIS A 103 6.83 18.76 2.92
N PRO A 104 6.00 19.50 3.67
CA PRO A 104 4.61 19.80 3.28
C PRO A 104 4.50 20.64 2.00
N ASN A 105 5.59 21.29 1.59
CA ASN A 105 5.64 22.10 0.37
C ASN A 105 5.92 21.26 -0.89
N TYR A 106 6.28 19.98 -0.74
CA TYR A 106 6.47 19.09 -1.89
C TYR A 106 5.11 18.71 -2.47
N PRO A 107 4.94 18.76 -3.80
CA PRO A 107 3.64 18.51 -4.40
C PRO A 107 3.28 17.02 -4.32
N PHE A 108 2.06 16.72 -3.88
CA PHE A 108 1.45 15.41 -4.11
C PHE A 108 0.57 15.49 -5.36
N ARG A 109 1.06 14.93 -6.47
CA ARG A 109 0.35 14.87 -7.75
C ARG A 109 0.01 13.41 -8.04
N PRO A 110 -1.17 12.91 -7.64
CA PRO A 110 -1.55 11.55 -7.97
C PRO A 110 -1.64 11.42 -9.49
N SER A 111 -0.89 10.47 -10.05
CA SER A 111 -0.90 10.13 -11.46
C SER A 111 -1.23 8.65 -11.58
N ASP A 112 -2.19 8.32 -12.45
CA ASP A 112 -2.48 6.96 -12.87
C ASP A 112 -1.86 6.80 -14.25
N ASP A 113 -0.62 6.27 -14.30
CA ASP A 113 0.17 6.18 -15.54
C ASP A 113 -0.01 4.84 -16.26
N GLY A 114 -0.85 3.93 -15.73
CA GLY A 114 -1.08 2.60 -16.30
C GLY A 114 0.14 1.67 -16.32
N VAL A 115 1.30 2.10 -15.80
CA VAL A 115 2.58 1.37 -15.88
C VAL A 115 2.55 0.11 -15.01
N HIS A 116 1.74 0.09 -13.96
CA HIS A 116 1.63 -1.03 -13.01
C HIS A 116 0.85 -2.25 -13.52
N ALA A 117 0.19 -2.17 -14.69
CA ALA A 117 -0.54 -3.28 -15.30
C ALA A 117 0.29 -4.11 -16.30
N ALA A 118 1.55 -3.77 -16.53
CA ALA A 118 2.41 -4.56 -17.40
C ALA A 118 2.77 -5.89 -16.74
N ARG A 119 2.22 -7.01 -17.25
CA ARG A 119 2.71 -8.36 -16.91
C ARG A 119 4.22 -8.38 -17.14
N LYS A 120 4.99 -8.73 -16.10
CA LYS A 120 6.40 -9.06 -16.26
C LYS A 120 6.49 -10.18 -17.32
N LYS A 121 7.28 -9.94 -18.37
CA LYS A 121 7.62 -10.95 -19.38
C LYS A 121 8.44 -12.08 -18.74
#